data_AF-A0A5J6NUR3-F1
#
_entry.id   AF-A0A5J6NUR3-F1
#
_cell.length_a   1.000
_cell.length_b   1.000
_cell.length_c   1.000
_cell.angle_alpha   90.00
_cell.angle_beta   90.00
_cell.angle_gamma   90.00
#
_symmetry.space_group_name_H-M   'P 1'
#
loop_
_entity.id
_entity.type
_entity.pdbx_description
1 polymer ?
#
loop_
_entity_poly.entity_id
_entity_poly.type
_entity_poly.pdbx_seq_one_letter_code
_entity_poly.pdbx_strand_id
1 'polypeptide(L)'
;TAYAQTSSPTTNTPSSISGKYKVAGTNPNGSSYSGSVTVTESNGAYLFTWNVAGKTFTGTGTLEGSKLTVNWGESESVIYKVKNGGKLLE
;
A
#
# COMPACT_ATOMS: atom_id res chain seq x y z
N THR A 1 31.54 31.34 0.44
CA THR A 1 30.69 30.75 1.49
C THR A 1 30.10 29.46 0.96
N ALA A 2 30.28 28.36 1.70
CA ALA A 2 29.85 27.01 1.31
C ALA A 2 28.52 26.66 1.99
N TYR A 3 27.68 25.87 1.31
CA TYR A 3 26.79 24.92 1.96
C TYR A 3 26.84 23.62 1.16
N ALA A 4 27.52 22.62 1.73
CA ALA A 4 27.41 21.24 1.30
C ALA A 4 26.06 20.71 1.78
N GLN A 5 25.24 20.16 0.88
CA GLN A 5 24.17 19.25 1.27
C GLN A 5 24.64 17.82 1.00
N THR A 6 25.25 17.21 2.03
CA THR A 6 25.39 15.76 2.07
C THR A 6 24.02 15.16 2.34
N SER A 7 23.28 14.83 1.30
CA SER A 7 22.19 13.86 1.41
C SER A 7 22.75 12.51 0.99
N SER A 8 23.06 11.70 2.00
CA SER A 8 23.44 10.29 1.93
C SER A 8 22.59 9.53 0.89
N PRO A 9 23.07 8.42 0.30
CA PRO A 9 22.21 7.55 -0.48
C PRO A 9 21.19 6.94 0.48
N THR A 10 20.03 7.57 0.65
CA THR A 10 18.96 6.98 1.45
C THR A 10 18.46 5.79 0.69
N THR A 11 18.93 4.61 1.09
CA THR A 11 18.34 3.32 0.76
C THR A 11 16.83 3.51 0.84
N ASN A 12 16.15 3.38 -0.29
CA ASN A 12 14.77 3.77 -0.52
C ASN A 12 13.79 2.76 0.13
N THR A 13 14.09 2.33 1.35
CA THR A 13 13.22 1.50 2.19
C THR A 13 12.06 2.41 2.64
N PRO A 14 10.80 2.12 2.27
CA PRO A 14 9.67 2.87 2.78
C PRO A 14 9.68 2.75 4.31
N SER A 15 9.80 3.88 5.01
CA SER A 15 9.86 3.92 6.49
C SER A 15 8.54 3.49 7.13
N SER A 16 7.44 3.50 6.38
CA SER A 16 6.17 2.80 6.62
C SER A 16 5.29 3.06 5.38
N ILE A 17 4.33 2.17 5.08
CA ILE A 17 3.28 2.41 4.07
C ILE A 17 1.94 2.84 4.69
N SER A 18 1.96 3.25 5.96
CA SER A 18 0.75 3.76 6.61
C SER A 18 0.28 5.05 5.93
N GLY A 19 -1.03 5.16 5.67
CA GLY A 19 -1.58 6.31 4.98
C GLY A 19 -2.95 6.06 4.35
N LYS A 20 -3.49 7.08 3.70
CA LYS A 20 -4.69 6.98 2.87
C LYS A 20 -4.33 7.05 1.40
N TYR A 21 -4.81 6.10 0.62
CA TYR A 21 -4.54 5.99 -0.81
C TYR A 21 -5.85 5.97 -1.59
N LYS A 22 -5.81 6.50 -2.82
CA LYS A 22 -6.85 6.21 -3.81
C LYS A 22 -6.61 4.82 -4.37
N VAL A 23 -7.68 4.06 -4.58
CA VAL A 23 -7.62 2.77 -5.28
C VAL A 23 -8.52 2.81 -6.50
N ALA A 24 -8.07 2.18 -7.58
CA ALA A 24 -8.85 1.92 -8.77
C ALA A 24 -8.37 0.62 -9.40
N GLY A 25 -9.28 -0.11 -10.04
CA GLY A 25 -8.96 -1.37 -10.70
C GLY A 25 -10.13 -1.88 -11.51
N THR A 26 -10.02 -3.12 -11.98
CA THR A 26 -11.05 -3.80 -12.76
C THR A 26 -11.36 -5.14 -12.09
N ASN A 27 -12.64 -5.42 -11.88
CA ASN A 27 -13.13 -6.69 -11.36
C ASN A 27 -12.97 -7.80 -12.43
N PRO A 28 -12.94 -9.09 -12.05
CA PRO A 28 -12.85 -10.20 -13.01
C PRO A 28 -13.96 -10.19 -14.09
N ASN A 29 -15.12 -9.63 -13.77
CA ASN A 29 -16.24 -9.45 -14.71
C ASN A 29 -16.08 -8.25 -15.66
N GLY A 30 -14.93 -7.55 -15.64
CA GLY A 30 -14.63 -6.42 -16.52
C GLY A 30 -15.12 -5.04 -16.02
N SER A 31 -15.87 -4.98 -14.92
CA SER A 31 -16.33 -3.70 -14.37
C SER A 31 -15.20 -2.98 -13.62
N SER A 32 -15.07 -1.67 -13.82
CA SER A 32 -14.12 -0.87 -13.04
C SER A 32 -14.62 -0.64 -11.61
N TYR A 33 -13.70 -0.60 -10.66
CA TYR A 33 -13.95 -0.14 -9.30
C TYR A 33 -13.02 1.02 -8.95
N SER A 34 -13.47 1.89 -8.05
CA SER A 34 -12.66 2.95 -7.47
C SER A 34 -13.07 3.18 -6.01
N GLY A 35 -12.15 3.74 -5.24
CA GLY A 35 -12.38 3.96 -3.82
C GLY A 35 -11.18 4.53 -3.10
N SER A 36 -11.13 4.29 -1.80
CA SER A 36 -9.99 4.62 -0.97
C SER A 36 -9.59 3.44 -0.09
N VAL A 37 -8.32 3.40 0.31
CA VAL A 37 -7.84 2.49 1.34
C VAL A 37 -7.10 3.26 2.40
N THR A 38 -7.38 2.94 3.66
CA THR A 38 -6.56 3.37 4.79
C THR A 38 -5.68 2.20 5.19
N VAL A 39 -4.39 2.46 5.29
CA VAL A 39 -3.37 1.51 5.73
C VAL A 39 -2.84 1.97 7.08
N THR A 40 -2.85 1.09 8.07
CA THR A 40 -2.25 1.32 9.39
C THR A 40 -1.28 0.21 9.72
N GLU A 41 -0.17 0.55 10.36
CA GLU A 41 0.79 -0.42 10.86
C GLU A 41 0.49 -0.76 12.33
N SER A 42 0.50 -2.05 12.66
CA SER A 42 0.32 -2.55 14.02
C SER A 42 1.17 -3.81 14.21
N ASN A 43 2.09 -3.77 15.19
CA ASN A 43 2.96 -4.90 15.55
C ASN A 43 3.71 -5.54 14.35
N GLY A 44 4.16 -4.73 13.39
CA GLY A 44 4.89 -5.20 12.20
C GLY A 44 4.00 -5.77 11.08
N ALA A 45 2.67 -5.74 11.25
CA ALA A 45 1.70 -6.04 10.19
C ALA A 45 1.01 -4.77 9.71
N TYR A 46 0.56 -4.77 8.47
CA TYR A 46 -0.26 -3.69 7.90
C TYR A 46 -1.73 -4.10 7.86
N LEU A 47 -2.61 -3.27 8.40
CA LEU A 47 -4.06 -3.42 8.32
C LEU A 47 -4.60 -2.53 7.21
N PHE A 48 -5.45 -3.10 6.38
CA PHE A 48 -6.08 -2.42 5.25
C PHE A 48 -7.57 -2.30 5.51
N THR A 49 -8.10 -1.09 5.29
CA THR A 49 -9.54 -0.83 5.28
C THR A 49 -9.90 -0.15 3.97
N TRP A 50 -10.46 -0.91 3.03
CA TRP A 50 -10.93 -0.39 1.75
C TRP A 50 -12.37 0.10 1.87
N ASN A 51 -12.65 1.24 1.25
CA ASN A 51 -13.98 1.76 1.03
C ASN A 51 -14.19 1.87 -0.48
N VAL A 52 -14.96 0.93 -1.05
CA VAL A 52 -15.20 0.79 -2.49
C VAL A 52 -16.70 0.69 -2.71
N ALA A 53 -17.26 1.57 -3.54
CA ALA A 53 -18.70 1.59 -3.86
C ALA A 53 -19.63 1.54 -2.63
N GLY A 54 -19.27 2.24 -1.55
CA GLY A 54 -20.06 2.27 -0.30
C GLY A 54 -19.96 1.01 0.56
N LYS A 55 -19.10 0.06 0.19
CA LYS A 55 -18.81 -1.16 0.97
C LYS A 55 -17.43 -1.07 1.60
N THR A 56 -17.31 -1.67 2.78
CA THR A 56 -16.05 -1.77 3.52
C THR A 56 -15.49 -3.17 3.43
N PHE A 57 -14.21 -3.28 3.09
CA PHE A 57 -13.46 -4.53 3.11
C PHE A 57 -12.24 -4.35 4.00
N THR A 58 -11.77 -5.44 4.61
CA THR A 58 -10.59 -5.43 5.47
C THR A 58 -9.60 -6.50 5.07
N GLY A 59 -8.32 -6.27 5.39
CA GLY A 59 -7.25 -7.20 5.07
C GLY A 59 -6.01 -6.93 5.89
N THR A 60 -5.10 -7.89 5.85
CA THR A 60 -3.79 -7.83 6.52
C THR A 60 -2.69 -8.01 5.50
N GLY A 61 -1.58 -7.30 5.66
CA GLY A 61 -0.48 -7.39 4.73
C GLY A 61 0.89 -7.39 5.38
N THR A 62 1.82 -8.02 4.68
CA THR A 62 3.25 -8.09 5.03
C THR A 62 4.06 -7.39 3.96
N LEU A 63 5.07 -6.62 4.39
CA LEU A 63 5.98 -5.90 3.51
C LEU A 63 7.38 -6.50 3.59
N GLU A 64 7.84 -7.04 2.47
CA GLU A 64 9.19 -7.59 2.29
C GLU A 64 9.93 -6.77 1.23
N GLY A 65 10.82 -5.89 1.66
CA GLY A 65 11.48 -4.91 0.79
C GLY A 65 10.45 -3.96 0.17
N SER A 66 10.20 -4.11 -1.14
CA SER A 66 9.16 -3.35 -1.85
C SER A 66 7.94 -4.19 -2.24
N LYS A 67 7.88 -5.47 -1.84
CA LYS A 67 6.75 -6.36 -2.16
C LYS A 67 5.80 -6.37 -0.98
N LEU A 68 4.58 -5.92 -1.22
CA LEU A 68 3.48 -5.95 -0.27
C LEU A 68 2.53 -7.09 -0.66
N THR A 69 2.29 -8.04 0.24
CA THR A 69 1.32 -9.12 0.04
C THR A 69 0.17 -8.93 1.01
N VAL A 70 -1.07 -8.93 0.52
CA VAL A 70 -2.27 -8.61 1.29
C VAL A 70 -3.28 -9.75 1.20
N ASN A 71 -3.60 -10.33 2.35
CA ASN A 71 -4.71 -11.25 2.52
C ASN A 71 -5.97 -10.46 2.89
N TRP A 72 -7.09 -10.75 2.23
CA TRP A 72 -8.35 -10.02 2.42
C TRP A 72 -9.56 -10.95 2.56
N GLY A 73 -9.32 -12.20 2.97
CA GLY A 73 -10.37 -13.20 3.22
C GLY A 73 -10.79 -14.06 2.02
N GLU A 74 -10.25 -13.81 0.82
CA GLU A 74 -10.46 -14.64 -0.37
C GLU A 74 -9.39 -15.72 -0.55
N SER A 75 -9.62 -16.66 -1.49
CA SER A 75 -8.69 -17.74 -1.80
C SER A 75 -7.32 -17.28 -2.31
N GLU A 76 -7.26 -16.09 -2.92
CA GLU A 76 -6.04 -15.49 -3.46
C GLU A 76 -5.70 -14.17 -2.77
N SER A 77 -4.41 -13.98 -2.48
CA SER A 77 -3.87 -12.73 -1.95
C SER A 77 -3.62 -11.71 -3.06
N VAL A 78 -3.72 -10.42 -2.73
CA VAL A 78 -3.32 -9.34 -3.64
C VAL A 78 -1.86 -9.00 -3.39
N ILE A 79 -1.07 -8.82 -4.45
CA ILE A 79 0.34 -8.44 -4.36
C ILE A 79 0.53 -7.08 -5.01
N TYR A 80 1.12 -6.14 -4.28
CA TYR A 80 1.51 -4.82 -4.77
C TYR A 80 3.03 -4.64 -4.72
N LYS A 81 3.54 -3.80 -5.61
CA LYS A 81 4.85 -3.19 -5.54
C LYS A 81 4.73 -1.80 -4.92
N VAL A 82 5.44 -1.61 -3.80
CA VAL A 82 5.57 -0.31 -3.15
C VAL A 82 6.57 0.55 -3.93
N LYS A 83 6.14 1.75 -4.32
CA LYS A 83 6.96 2.74 -5.03
C LYS A 83 6.96 4.07 -4.30
N ASN A 84 7.86 4.96 -4.72
CA ASN A 84 7.98 6.34 -4.24
C ASN A 84 8.04 6.46 -2.71
N GLY A 85 8.81 5.55 -2.08
CA GLY A 85 8.97 5.52 -0.62
C GLY A 85 7.69 5.22 0.17
N GLY A 86 6.74 4.49 -0.41
CA GLY A 86 5.49 4.13 0.27
C GLY A 86 4.27 4.93 -0.18
N LYS A 87 4.45 5.91 -1.07
CA LYS A 87 3.36 6.80 -1.53
C LYS A 87 2.51 6.21 -2.65
N LEU A 88 2.97 5.12 -3.28
CA LEU A 88 2.29 4.47 -4.39
C LEU A 88 2.35 2.95 -4.24
N LEU A 89 1.21 2.29 -4.43
CA LEU A 89 1.05 0.84 -4.46
C LEU A 89 0.55 0.47 -5.86
N GLU A 90 1.31 -0.33 -6.61
CA GLU A 90 0.99 -0.77 -7.99
C GLU A 90 1.01 -2.27 -8.15
#